data_AF-A0A7V0U9G5-F1
#
_entry.id   AF-A0A7V0U9G5-F1
#
_cell.length_a   1.000
_cell.length_b   1.000
_cell.length_c   1.000
_cell.angle_alpha   90.00
_cell.angle_beta   90.00
_cell.angle_gamma   90.00
#
_symmetry.space_group_name_H-M   'P 1'
#
loop_
_entity.id
_entity.type
_entity.pdbx_description
1 polymer ?
#
loop_
_entity_poly.entity_id
_entity_poly.type
_entity_poly.pdbx_seq_one_letter_code
_entity_poly.pdbx_strand_id
1 'polypeptide(L)' 'SILADIEKDYIVKALEQTDNNRHETAVLLGMTERSLRYRIAKLNIKVKGR' A
#
# COMPACT_ATOMS: atom_id res chain seq x y z
N SER A 1 -2.17 -14.73 -6.62
CA SER A 1 -2.88 -15.69 -5.76
C SER A 1 -3.93 -14.91 -4.99
N ILE A 2 -5.01 -15.54 -4.54
CA ILE A 2 -6.09 -14.87 -3.81
C ILE A 2 -5.56 -13.97 -2.67
N LEU A 3 -4.54 -14.44 -1.92
CA LEU A 3 -3.91 -13.65 -0.86
C LEU A 3 -3.23 -12.38 -1.37
N ALA A 4 -2.53 -12.45 -2.51
CA ALA A 4 -1.85 -11.29 -3.10
C ALA A 4 -2.85 -10.24 -3.62
N ASP A 5 -4.01 -10.69 -4.11
CA ASP A 5 -5.07 -9.81 -4.61
C ASP A 5 -5.73 -9.06 -3.43
N ILE A 6 -6.03 -9.78 -2.34
CA ILE A 6 -6.54 -9.18 -1.11
C ILE A 6 -5.54 -8.18 -0.52
N GLU A 7 -4.26 -8.55 -0.45
CA GLU A 7 -3.20 -7.66 0.04
C GLU A 7 -3.10 -6.38 -0.80
N LYS A 8 -3.17 -6.52 -2.13
CA LYS A 8 -3.15 -5.39 -3.06
C LYS A 8 -4.32 -4.45 -2.81
N ASP A 9 -5.53 -4.98 -2.64
CA ASP A 9 -6.73 -4.18 -2.38
C ASP A 9 -6.62 -3.40 -1.06
N TYR A 10 -6.10 -4.01 0.01
CA TYR A 10 -5.89 -3.31 1.28
C TYR A 10 -4.88 -2.16 1.15
N ILE A 11 -3.77 -2.40 0.43
CA ILE A 11 -2.75 -1.36 0.23
C ILE A 11 -3.30 -0.21 -0.62
N VAL A 12 -4.05 -0.51 -1.69
CA VAL A 12 -4.66 0.52 -2.54
C VAL A 12 -5.65 1.36 -1.74
N LYS A 13 -6.55 0.74 -0.98
CA LYS A 13 -7.53 1.47 -0.15
C LYS A 13 -6.86 2.33 0.92
N ALA A 14 -5.80 1.83 1.57
CA ALA A 14 -5.07 2.60 2.57
C ALA A 14 -4.32 3.79 1.95
N LEU A 15 -3.74 3.62 0.75
CA LEU A 15 -3.15 4.72 0.00
C LEU A 15 -4.21 5.78 -0.35
N GLU A 16 -5.39 5.38 -0.82
CA GLU A 16 -6.50 6.30 -1.11
C GLU A 16 -6.98 7.05 0.14
N GLN A 17 -7.13 6.35 1.27
CA GLN A 17 -7.56 6.94 2.54
C GLN A 17 -6.57 7.95 3.14
N THR A 18 -5.30 7.84 2.76
CA THR A 18 -4.21 8.69 3.29
C THR A 18 -3.70 9.68 2.25
N ASP A 19 -4.47 9.94 1.19
CA ASP A 19 -4.06 10.81 0.06
C ASP A 19 -2.65 10.47 -0.48
N ASN A 20 -2.38 9.17 -0.62
CA ASN A 20 -1.11 8.58 -1.03
C ASN A 20 0.09 8.90 -0.10
N ASN A 21 -0.16 9.35 1.14
CA ASN A 21 0.88 9.54 2.15
C ASN A 21 1.39 8.17 2.64
N ARG A 22 2.55 7.76 2.12
CA ARG A 22 3.16 6.44 2.42
C ARG A 22 3.46 6.22 3.90
N HIS A 23 3.77 7.27 4.66
CA HIS A 23 4.02 7.14 6.09
C HIS A 23 2.72 6.78 6.82
N GLU A 24 1.66 7.55 6.59
CA GLU A 24 0.33 7.32 7.17
C GLU A 24 -0.27 5.99 6.69
N THR A 25 -0.09 5.62 5.42
CA THR A 25 -0.48 4.31 4.89
C THR A 25 0.18 3.17 5.67
N ALA A 26 1.49 3.28 5.94
CA ALA A 26 2.24 2.25 6.64
C ALA A 26 1.77 2.12 8.10
N VAL A 27 1.53 3.25 8.77
CA VAL A 27 0.94 3.30 10.12
C VAL A 27 -0.45 2.66 10.14
N LEU A 28 -1.32 3.03 9.19
CA LEU A 28 -2.68 2.51 9.07
C LEU A 28 -2.72 0.99 8.86
N LEU A 29 -1.78 0.45 8.08
CA LEU A 29 -1.66 -0.98 7.81
C LEU A 29 -0.83 -1.74 8.87
N GLY A 30 -0.35 -1.07 9.92
CA GLY A 30 0.42 -1.69 10.99
C GLY A 30 1.76 -2.28 10.53
N MET A 31 2.44 -1.63 9.59
CA MET A 31 3.72 -2.10 9.06
C MET A 31 4.75 -0.97 8.91
N THR A 32 6.01 -1.33 8.69
CA THR A 32 7.05 -0.34 8.39
C THR A 32 6.91 0.21 6.97
N GLU A 33 7.33 1.46 6.75
CA GLU A 33 7.38 2.03 5.39
C GLU A 33 8.22 1.19 4.42
N ARG A 34 9.28 0.54 4.91
CA ARG A 34 10.12 -0.36 4.12
C ARG A 34 9.29 -1.55 3.61
N SER A 35 8.53 -2.19 4.50
CA SER A 35 7.61 -3.28 4.14
C SER A 35 6.61 -2.82 3.09
N LEU A 36 5.98 -1.65 3.32
CA LEU A 36 5.03 -1.07 2.37
C LEU A 36 5.65 -0.85 0.98
N ARG A 37 6.86 -0.27 0.90
CA ARG A 37 7.56 -0.06 -0.38
C ARG A 37 7.82 -1.36 -1.14
N TYR A 38 8.26 -2.41 -0.45
CA TYR A 38 8.46 -3.71 -1.07
C TYR A 38 7.15 -4.31 -1.59
N ARG A 39 6.07 -4.21 -0.83
CA ARG A 39 4.76 -4.72 -1.24
C ARG A 39 4.21 -3.97 -2.45
N ILE A 40 4.31 -2.63 -2.47
CA ILE A 40 3.93 -1.80 -3.62
C ILE A 40 4.67 -2.23 -4.89
N ALA A 41 6.00 -2.40 -4.81
CA ALA A 41 6.81 -2.85 -5.94
C ALA A 41 6.44 -4.28 -6.37
N LYS A 42 6.35 -5.21 -5.41
CA LYS A 42 6.04 -6.62 -5.67
C LYS A 42 4.65 -6.83 -6.30
N LEU A 43 3.66 -6.03 -5.89
CA LEU A 43 2.27 -6.12 -6.33
C LEU A 43 1.96 -5.20 -7.52
N ASN A 44 2.97 -4.50 -8.05
CA ASN A 44 2.84 -3.54 -9.15
C ASN A 44 1.73 -2.50 -8.91
N ILE A 45 1.68 -1.95 -7.70
CA ILE A 45 0.69 -0.93 -7.32
C ILE A 45 1.13 0.41 -7.89
N LYS A 46 0.27 1.01 -8.72
CA LYS A 46 0.48 2.34 -9.28
C LYS A 46 -0.09 3.37 -8.31
N VAL A 47 0.78 3.94 -7.49
CA VAL A 47 0.43 5.12 -6.68
C VAL A 47 0.22 6.28 -7.65
N LYS A 48 -1.00 6.81 -7.74
CA LYS A 48 -1.23 8.02 -8.53
C LYS A 48 -0.50 9.17 -7.85
N GLY A 49 0.43 9.78 -8.59
CA GLY A 49 1.05 11.03 -8.16
C GLY A 49 0.14 12.21 -8.49
N ARG A 50 0.24 13.25 -7.66
CA ARG A 50 -0.25 14.61 -7.93
C ARG A 50 0.14 15.08 -9.33
#